data_AF-A0A970A5I0-F1
#
_entry.id   AF-A0A970A5I0-F1
#
_cell.length_a   1.000
_cell.length_b   1.000
_cell.length_c   1.000
_cell.angle_alpha   90.00
_cell.angle_beta   90.00
_cell.angle_gamma   90.00
#
_symmetry.space_group_name_H-M   'P 1'
#
loop_
_entity.id
_entity.type
_entity.pdbx_description
1 polymer ?
#
loop_
_entity_poly.entity_id
_entity_poly.type
_entity_poly.pdbx_seq_one_letter_code
_entity_poly.pdbx_strand_id
1 'polypeptide(L)' 'MEKALIVDVLEKLIKKDINEALKPMELRVEKIEFDFNERMFLTINLETTNPNLYA' A
#
# COMPACT_ATOMS: atom_id res chain seq x y z
N MET A 1 -1.77 12.64 20.46
CA MET A 1 -1.20 11.32 20.12
C MET A 1 -2.25 10.41 19.46
N GLU A 2 -3.22 10.96 18.73
CA GLU A 2 -4.29 10.18 18.05
C GLU A 2 -4.04 10.01 16.55
N LYS A 3 -3.18 10.86 15.96
CA LYS A 3 -2.91 10.89 14.51
C LYS A 3 -2.26 9.60 13.99
N ALA A 4 -1.43 8.94 14.81
CA ALA A 4 -0.77 7.69 14.43
C ALA A 4 -1.76 6.52 14.30
N LEU A 5 -2.74 6.44 15.20
CA LEU A 5 -3.65 5.29 15.28
C LEU A 5 -4.63 5.26 14.09
N ILE A 6 -5.07 6.43 13.61
CA ILE A 6 -5.92 6.54 12.43
C ILE A 6 -5.14 6.15 11.16
N VAL A 7 -3.88 6.60 11.03
CA VAL A 7 -3.02 6.27 9.89
C VAL A 7 -2.74 4.77 9.85
N ASP A 8 -2.43 4.14 10.98
CA ASP A 8 -2.16 2.69 11.05
C ASP A 8 -3.38 1.84 10.65
N VAL A 9 -4.58 2.24 11.06
CA VAL A 9 -5.83 1.54 10.70
C VAL A 9 -6.11 1.71 9.21
N LEU A 10 -5.97 2.92 8.67
CA LEU A 10 -6.14 3.18 7.24
C LEU A 10 -5.13 2.41 6.42
N GLU A 11 -3.86 2.39 6.83
CA GLU A 11 -2.80 1.65 6.15
C GLU A 11 -3.14 0.16 6.04
N LYS A 12 -3.58 -0.47 7.13
CA LYS A 12 -3.93 -1.90 7.15
C LYS A 12 -5.13 -2.21 6.25
N LEU A 13 -6.18 -1.39 6.28
CA LEU A 13 -7.37 -1.57 5.45
C LEU A 13 -7.01 -1.45 3.96
N ILE A 14 -6.31 -0.37 3.60
CA ILE A 14 -5.85 -0.10 2.23
C ILE A 14 -4.93 -1.23 1.75
N LYS A 15 -3.96 -1.64 2.57
CA LYS A 15 -3.00 -2.70 2.22
C LYS A 15 -3.70 -4.03 1.95
N LYS A 16 -4.73 -4.39 2.74
CA LYS A 16 -5.49 -5.63 2.53
C LYS A 16 -6.24 -5.59 1.20
N ASP A 17 -7.04 -4.55 0.99
CA ASP A 17 -7.93 -4.47 -0.18
C ASP A 17 -7.14 -4.39 -1.48
N ILE A 18 -6.04 -3.63 -1.49
CA ILE A 18 -5.17 -3.53 -2.66
C ILE A 18 -4.44 -4.85 -2.93
N ASN A 19 -3.92 -5.53 -1.90
CA ASN A 19 -3.26 -6.81 -2.13
C ASN A 19 -4.22 -7.86 -2.70
N GLU A 20 -5.48 -7.89 -2.26
CA GLU A 20 -6.49 -8.77 -2.87
C GLU A 20 -6.72 -8.45 -4.35
N ALA A 21 -6.81 -7.16 -4.69
CA ALA A 21 -6.98 -6.72 -6.08
C ALA A 21 -5.74 -7.01 -6.97
N LEU A 22 -4.54 -7.01 -6.38
CA LEU A 22 -3.26 -7.21 -7.09
C LEU A 22 -2.85 -8.67 -7.27
N LYS A 23 -3.47 -9.62 -6.56
CA LYS A 23 -3.19 -11.07 -6.70
C LYS A 23 -3.12 -11.57 -8.15
N PRO A 24 -4.06 -11.21 -9.06
CA PRO A 24 -4.01 -11.68 -10.44
C PRO A 24 -2.83 -11.14 -11.25
N MET A 25 -2.22 -10.04 -10.80
CA MET A 25 -1.10 -9.37 -11.46
C MET A 25 0.25 -9.82 -10.89
N GLU A 26 0.26 -10.77 -9.96
CA GLU A 26 1.46 -11.19 -9.24
C GLU A 26 2.20 -10.02 -8.58
N LEU A 27 1.47 -8.99 -8.14
CA LEU A 27 1.99 -7.83 -7.42
C LEU A 27 1.54 -7.85 -5.95
N ARG A 28 2.30 -7.22 -5.08
CA ARG A 28 1.89 -6.91 -3.71
C ARG A 28 2.33 -5.50 -3.28
N VAL A 29 1.65 -4.96 -2.28
CA VAL A 29 2.01 -3.69 -1.64
C VAL A 29 3.24 -3.90 -0.75
N GLU A 30 4.35 -3.29 -1.13
CA GLU A 30 5.56 -3.23 -0.32
C GLU A 30 5.36 -2.19 0.79
N LYS A 31 5.14 -0.93 0.38
CA LYS A 31 5.13 0.24 1.26
C LYS A 31 3.99 1.18 0.92
N ILE A 32 3.38 1.76 1.96
CA ILE A 32 2.42 2.84 1.86
C ILE A 32 3.01 4.06 2.56
N GLU A 33 2.90 5.23 1.93
CA GLU A 33 3.33 6.50 2.50
C GLU A 33 2.17 7.49 2.45
N PHE A 34 1.96 8.17 3.58
CA PHE A 34 0.96 9.24 3.70
C PHE A 34 1.68 10.57 3.82
N ASP A 35 1.38 11.49 2.90
CA ASP A 35 1.80 12.88 3.01
C ASP A 35 0.58 13.77 3.23
N PHE A 36 0.69 14.66 4.22
CA PHE A 36 -0.37 15.58 4.61
C PHE A 36 0.09 17.01 4.33
N ASN A 37 0.07 17.39 3.04
CA ASN A 37 0.39 18.74 2.59
C ASN A 37 -0.86 19.41 2.01
N GLU A 38 -1.60 20.14 2.85
CA GLU A 38 -2.93 20.75 2.60
C GLU A 38 -4.06 19.75 2.26
N ARG A 39 -3.72 18.61 1.66
CA ARG A 39 -4.55 17.46 1.33
C ARG A 39 -3.78 16.18 1.67
N MET A 40 -4.51 15.07 1.83
CA MET A 40 -3.90 13.77 2.03
C MET A 40 -3.49 13.18 0.69
N PHE A 41 -2.20 12.90 0.54
CA PHE A 41 -1.63 12.14 -0.56
C PHE A 41 -1.26 10.74 -0.08
N LEU A 42 -1.50 9.76 -0.94
CA LEU A 42 -1.23 8.36 -0.69
C LEU A 42 -0.32 7.84 -1.81
N THR A 43 0.90 7.46 -1.44
CA THR A 43 1.84 6.79 -2.36
C THR A 43 1.89 5.31 -2.02
N ILE A 44 1.69 4.46 -3.02
CA ILE A 44 1.65 3.00 -2.85
C ILE A 44 2.73 2.40 -3.74
N ASN A 45 3.76 1.86 -3.10
CA ASN A 45 4.84 1.16 -3.78
C ASN A 45 4.48 -0.31 -3.89
N LEU A 46 4.57 -0.84 -5.11
CA LEU A 46 4.26 -2.22 -5.43
C LEU A 46 5.55 -2.97 -5.77
N GLU A 47 5.60 -4.23 -5.37
CA GLU A 47 6.66 -5.15 -5.75
C GLU A 47 6.07 -6.40 -6.41
N THR A 48 6.84 -7.03 -7.30
CA THR A 48 6.45 -8.31 -7.88
C THR A 48 6.60 -9.43 -6.85
N THR A 49 5.59 -10.29 -6.79
CA THR A 49 5.63 -11.57 -6.07
C THR A 49 6.27 -12.68 -6.91
N ASN A 50 6.42 -12.46 -8.22
CA ASN A 50 7.11 -13.37 -9.12
C ASN A 50 8.48 -12.76 -9.49
N PRO A 51 9.58 -13.27 -8.91
CA PRO A 51 10.92 -12.77 -9.22
C PRO A 51 11.35 -13.05 -10.67
N ASN A 52 10.61 -13.90 -11.39
CA ASN A 52 10.89 -14.26 -12.77
C ASN A 52 10.00 -13.49 -13.78
N LEU A 53 9.17 -12.54 -13.33
CA LEU A 53 8.26 -11.80 -14.22
C LEU A 53 8.97 -11.02 -15.33
N TYR A 54 10.26 -10.74 -15.13
CA TYR A 54 11.14 -10.00 -16.06
C TYR A 54 12.46 -10.74 -16.34
N ALA A 55 12.57 -12.03 -15.97
CA ALA A 55 13.76 -12.85 -16.20
C ALA A 55 13.76 -13.50 -17.59
#